data_AF-F1VVI4-F1
#
_entry.id   AF-F1VVI4-F1
#
_cell.length_a   1.000
_cell.length_b   1.000
_cell.length_c   1.000
_cell.angle_alpha   90.00
_cell.angle_beta   90.00
_cell.angle_gamma   90.00
#
_symmetry.space_group_name_H-M   'P 1'
#
loop_
_entity.id
_entity.type
_entity.pdbx_description
1 polymer ?
#
loop_
_entity_poly.entity_id
_entity_poly.type
_entity_poly.pdbx_seq_one_letter_code
_entity_poly.pdbx_strand_id
1 'polypeptide(L)'
;MASAIAETVKDGFLNMNGGDTRINASNNSWTAIAAQGVRKNGWYQVFAPNQNENVYTNNWTGPFYGFERVIETYQLTGAPYRFKPVDIYYHAYSATKPASIAALHKVYGWATAQAFTRVFPSQYVRKVLDFETTTIARELGSDDLLVRTGASLRTLRMPPGAALPSLRDSSGVAGVAAGPSGDYLTLTSARVRLSARPDQGGVRVEQINGSISDFTRTRDGASEQLRFTATANEAITLTLAQAGGCRVSADGKAVAASGSAARYVLDGGDVLPQRRVITVRCAA
;
A
#
# COMPACT_ATOMS: atom_id res chain seq x y z
N MET A 1 -26.76 14.44 2.37
CA MET A 1 -25.49 13.69 2.39
C MET A 1 -25.60 12.35 1.66
N ALA A 2 -26.50 11.43 2.03
CA ALA A 2 -26.65 10.16 1.31
C ALA A 2 -27.03 10.31 -0.18
N SER A 3 -27.88 11.29 -0.52
CA SER A 3 -28.26 11.60 -1.91
C SER A 3 -27.07 12.02 -2.77
N ALA A 4 -26.20 12.88 -2.25
CA ALA A 4 -24.99 13.32 -2.96
C ALA A 4 -24.01 12.17 -3.22
N ILE A 5 -23.82 11.27 -2.25
CA ILE A 5 -22.99 10.06 -2.45
C ILE A 5 -23.61 9.20 -3.56
N ALA A 6 -24.92 8.98 -3.50
CA ALA A 6 -25.64 8.19 -4.50
C ALA A 6 -25.45 8.74 -5.92
N GLU A 7 -25.58 10.05 -6.09
CA GLU A 7 -25.39 10.73 -7.38
C GLU A 7 -23.99 10.52 -7.93
N THR A 8 -22.94 10.75 -7.12
CA THR A 8 -21.55 10.49 -7.57
C THR A 8 -21.36 9.07 -8.08
N VAL A 9 -21.88 8.07 -7.37
CA VAL A 9 -21.69 6.66 -7.74
C VAL A 9 -22.48 6.30 -8.99
N LYS A 10 -23.74 6.78 -9.11
CA LYS A 10 -24.60 6.52 -10.28
C LYS A 10 -24.02 7.12 -11.56
N ASP A 11 -23.32 8.25 -11.44
CA ASP A 11 -22.68 8.93 -12.56
C ASP A 11 -21.26 8.43 -12.83
N GLY A 12 -20.80 7.39 -12.12
CA GLY A 12 -19.49 6.76 -12.32
C GLY A 12 -18.32 7.51 -11.69
N PHE A 13 -18.59 8.50 -10.83
CA PHE A 13 -17.56 9.21 -10.07
C PHE A 13 -17.23 8.51 -8.75
N LEU A 14 -16.00 8.77 -8.29
CA LEU A 14 -15.55 8.40 -6.96
C LEU A 14 -15.79 9.56 -5.99
N ASN A 15 -16.10 9.26 -4.74
CA ASN A 15 -16.23 10.26 -3.68
C ASN A 15 -15.16 10.03 -2.60
N MET A 16 -14.66 11.12 -2.03
CA MET A 16 -13.74 11.12 -0.91
C MET A 16 -13.82 12.49 -0.23
N ASN A 17 -14.03 12.50 1.09
CA ASN A 17 -13.77 13.62 2.01
C ASN A 17 -14.30 13.25 3.41
N GLY A 18 -14.00 14.08 4.40
CA GLY A 18 -14.35 13.85 5.80
C GLY A 18 -13.41 12.85 6.45
N GLY A 19 -13.76 12.43 7.67
CA GLY A 19 -12.91 11.59 8.51
C GLY A 19 -11.95 12.44 9.32
N ASP A 20 -12.14 12.47 10.64
CA ASP A 20 -11.45 13.40 11.54
C ASP A 20 -10.24 12.78 12.24
N THR A 21 -9.36 12.13 11.47
CA THR A 21 -8.10 11.58 12.00
C THR A 21 -7.18 12.72 12.42
N ARG A 22 -6.96 12.88 13.74
CA ARG A 22 -6.12 13.95 14.32
C ARG A 22 -5.36 13.51 15.58
N ILE A 23 -5.10 12.22 15.73
CA ILE A 23 -4.26 11.70 16.82
C ILE A 23 -2.90 12.40 16.83
N ASN A 24 -2.42 12.80 18.00
CA ASN A 24 -1.14 13.48 18.20
C ASN A 24 -0.62 13.19 19.61
N ALA A 25 0.60 13.65 19.95
CA ALA A 25 1.20 13.34 21.25
C ALA A 25 0.36 13.84 22.44
N SER A 26 -0.33 14.98 22.29
CA SER A 26 -1.18 15.57 23.33
C SER A 26 -2.60 14.97 23.37
N ASN A 27 -3.01 14.26 22.32
CA ASN A 27 -4.28 13.55 22.22
C ASN A 27 -4.04 12.14 21.62
N ASN A 28 -3.31 11.32 22.37
CA ASN A 28 -2.85 10.01 21.92
C ASN A 28 -3.89 8.91 22.23
N SER A 29 -5.04 9.00 21.56
CA SER A 29 -6.11 8.01 21.64
C SER A 29 -6.47 7.51 20.26
N TRP A 30 -6.65 6.19 20.11
CA TRP A 30 -7.14 5.60 18.85
C TRP A 30 -8.57 6.04 18.51
N THR A 31 -9.35 6.55 19.47
CA THR A 31 -10.64 7.18 19.18
C THR A 31 -10.51 8.47 18.35
N ALA A 32 -9.31 9.04 18.25
CA ALA A 32 -8.99 10.16 17.37
C ALA A 32 -8.52 9.70 15.97
N ILE A 33 -8.71 8.42 15.62
CA ILE A 33 -8.44 7.87 14.30
C ILE A 33 -9.79 7.51 13.65
N ALA A 34 -10.13 8.18 12.55
CA ALA A 34 -11.38 7.90 11.85
C ALA A 34 -11.34 6.52 11.15
N ALA A 35 -12.51 5.91 10.94
CA ALA A 35 -12.64 4.74 10.07
C ALA A 35 -12.21 5.04 8.62
N GLN A 36 -12.16 4.05 7.73
CA GLN A 36 -11.87 4.30 6.31
C GLN A 36 -13.03 4.96 5.56
N GLY A 37 -14.23 4.88 6.12
CA GLY A 37 -15.43 5.49 5.56
C GLY A 37 -16.66 5.13 6.37
N VAL A 38 -17.84 5.44 5.82
CA VAL A 38 -19.12 5.17 6.46
C VAL A 38 -20.19 4.81 5.44
N ARG A 39 -21.01 3.80 5.77
CA ARG A 39 -22.21 3.44 5.00
C ARG A 39 -23.37 4.40 5.32
N LYS A 40 -24.01 4.94 4.29
CA LYS A 40 -25.18 5.82 4.37
C LYS A 40 -26.20 5.37 3.32
N ASN A 41 -27.31 4.78 3.79
CA ASN A 41 -28.42 4.31 2.93
C ASN A 41 -27.95 3.43 1.75
N GLY A 42 -27.06 2.47 2.00
CA GLY A 42 -26.51 1.57 0.99
C GLY A 42 -25.30 2.12 0.20
N TRP A 43 -24.99 3.41 0.32
CA TRP A 43 -23.83 4.03 -0.32
C TRP A 43 -22.65 4.15 0.65
N TYR A 44 -21.42 4.18 0.13
CA TYR A 44 -20.21 4.29 0.94
C TYR A 44 -19.51 5.64 0.71
N GLN A 45 -19.34 6.43 1.77
CA GLN A 45 -18.50 7.61 1.78
C GLN A 45 -17.08 7.19 2.18
N VAL A 46 -16.10 7.35 1.30
CA VAL A 46 -14.69 7.16 1.68
C VAL A 46 -14.18 8.42 2.36
N PHE A 47 -13.47 8.24 3.48
CA PHE A 47 -12.84 9.33 4.20
C PHE A 47 -11.44 9.64 3.67
N ALA A 48 -11.05 10.90 3.75
CA ALA A 48 -9.66 11.28 3.60
C ALA A 48 -8.82 10.54 4.68
N PRO A 49 -7.58 10.13 4.38
CA PRO A 49 -6.78 9.43 5.39
C PRO A 49 -6.54 10.26 6.65
N ASN A 50 -6.14 11.52 6.48
CA ASN A 50 -5.86 12.48 7.56
C ASN A 50 -6.50 13.85 7.29
N GLN A 51 -6.50 14.70 8.32
CA GLN A 51 -7.04 16.06 8.24
C GLN A 51 -6.12 17.01 7.47
N ASN A 52 -6.71 18.04 6.87
CA ASN A 52 -6.00 19.11 6.19
C ASN A 52 -5.44 20.17 7.15
N GLU A 53 -4.57 21.01 6.60
CA GLU A 53 -3.83 22.06 7.28
C GLU A 53 -4.68 23.09 8.04
N ASN A 54 -5.92 23.38 7.62
CA ASN A 54 -6.77 24.36 8.31
C ASN A 54 -7.03 23.97 9.76
N VAL A 55 -7.20 22.67 10.05
CA VAL A 55 -7.44 22.13 11.38
C VAL A 55 -6.22 22.30 12.28
N TYR A 56 -5.03 22.30 11.70
CA TYR A 56 -3.78 22.54 12.42
C TYR A 56 -3.45 24.03 12.59
N THR A 57 -4.19 24.92 11.92
CA THR A 57 -3.97 26.37 11.92
C THR A 57 -5.16 27.15 12.45
N ASN A 58 -6.05 26.49 13.21
CA ASN A 58 -7.27 27.06 13.78
C ASN A 58 -8.15 27.77 12.73
N ASN A 59 -8.44 27.09 11.62
CA ASN A 59 -9.14 27.66 10.48
C ASN A 59 -8.47 28.93 9.95
N TRP A 60 -7.15 28.87 9.79
CA TRP A 60 -6.32 29.96 9.27
C TRP A 60 -6.22 31.20 10.17
N THR A 61 -6.42 31.04 11.48
CA THR A 61 -6.16 32.08 12.50
C THR A 61 -4.78 31.94 13.17
N GLY A 62 -4.05 30.89 12.82
CA GLY A 62 -2.70 30.60 13.30
C GLY A 62 -2.69 29.63 14.50
N PRO A 63 -1.52 29.09 14.90
CA PRO A 63 -0.21 29.35 14.31
C PRO A 63 -0.08 28.78 12.89
N PHE A 64 0.47 29.57 11.96
CA PHE A 64 0.55 29.19 10.53
C PHE A 64 1.55 28.06 10.24
N TYR A 65 2.43 27.72 11.18
CA TYR A 65 3.32 26.56 11.08
C TYR A 65 2.67 25.24 11.52
N GLY A 66 1.47 25.29 12.12
CA GLY A 66 0.90 24.17 12.88
C GLY A 66 0.73 22.86 12.09
N PHE A 67 0.63 22.91 10.75
CA PHE A 67 0.49 21.72 9.93
C PHE A 67 1.67 20.75 10.04
N GLU A 68 2.85 21.20 10.46
CA GLU A 68 3.98 20.30 10.70
C GLU A 68 3.66 19.16 11.70
N ARG A 69 2.69 19.38 12.59
CA ARG A 69 2.25 18.39 13.59
C ARG A 69 1.53 17.19 12.96
N VAL A 70 1.11 17.26 11.70
CA VAL A 70 0.55 16.11 10.98
C VAL A 70 1.54 14.93 10.93
N ILE A 71 2.85 15.19 11.04
CA ILE A 71 3.88 14.15 11.14
C ILE A 71 3.67 13.28 12.39
N GLU A 72 3.24 13.86 13.52
CA GLU A 72 2.89 13.08 14.71
C GLU A 72 1.74 12.10 14.40
N THR A 73 0.71 12.58 13.68
CA THR A 73 -0.42 11.77 13.24
C THR A 73 0.05 10.63 12.34
N TYR A 74 0.93 10.88 11.36
CA TYR A 74 1.46 9.83 10.48
C TYR A 74 2.27 8.78 11.23
N GLN A 75 3.06 9.19 12.21
CA GLN A 75 3.86 8.26 13.03
C GLN A 75 2.96 7.39 13.91
N LEU A 76 2.00 8.00 14.61
CA LEU A 76 1.07 7.29 15.51
C LEU A 76 0.03 6.44 14.78
N THR A 77 -0.27 6.74 13.52
CA THR A 77 -1.11 5.89 12.66
C THR A 77 -0.31 4.88 11.84
N GLY A 78 1.03 4.99 11.83
CA GLY A 78 1.94 4.05 11.18
C GLY A 78 2.43 2.93 12.09
N ALA A 79 2.48 3.16 13.41
CA ALA A 79 2.93 2.19 14.41
C ALA A 79 2.21 2.38 15.77
N PRO A 80 2.02 1.32 16.59
CA PRO A 80 2.46 -0.06 16.34
C PRO A 80 1.60 -0.77 15.28
N TYR A 81 0.38 -0.30 15.02
CA TYR A 81 -0.45 -0.79 13.92
C TYR A 81 -0.53 0.26 12.81
N ARG A 82 -0.51 -0.17 11.55
CA ARG A 82 -0.78 0.69 10.40
C ARG A 82 -2.28 0.89 10.26
N PHE A 83 -2.80 2.03 10.74
CA PHE A 83 -4.20 2.40 10.65
C PHE A 83 -4.53 3.18 9.37
N LYS A 84 -3.66 4.10 8.97
CA LYS A 84 -3.93 5.05 7.89
C LYS A 84 -2.75 5.17 6.94
N PRO A 85 -3.00 5.37 5.63
CA PRO A 85 -1.98 5.88 4.75
C PRO A 85 -1.71 7.35 5.04
N VAL A 86 -0.61 7.86 4.47
CA VAL A 86 -0.23 9.26 4.54
C VAL A 86 -0.77 10.01 3.33
N ASP A 87 -1.40 11.14 3.56
CA ASP A 87 -1.81 12.12 2.56
C ASP A 87 -1.38 13.53 3.00
N ILE A 88 -0.94 14.34 2.05
CA ILE A 88 -0.57 15.75 2.30
C ILE A 88 -1.72 16.61 1.79
N TYR A 89 -2.66 16.93 2.68
CA TYR A 89 -3.90 17.62 2.35
C TYR A 89 -3.83 19.10 2.80
N TYR A 90 -3.85 20.02 1.84
CA TYR A 90 -3.79 21.46 2.10
C TYR A 90 -4.47 22.28 1.00
N HIS A 91 -4.74 23.56 1.28
CA HIS A 91 -5.28 24.51 0.31
C HIS A 91 -4.20 25.48 -0.19
N ALA A 92 -4.44 26.06 -1.38
CA ALA A 92 -3.50 26.97 -2.03
C ALA A 92 -3.16 28.22 -1.21
N TYR A 93 -4.06 28.69 -0.33
CA TYR A 93 -3.77 29.83 0.56
C TYR A 93 -2.61 29.54 1.53
N SER A 94 -2.20 28.28 1.69
CA SER A 94 -1.01 27.91 2.46
C SER A 94 0.25 28.61 1.96
N ALA A 95 0.30 28.97 0.67
CA ALA A 95 1.39 29.73 0.09
C ALA A 95 1.41 31.21 0.50
N THR A 96 0.39 31.73 1.18
CA THR A 96 0.33 33.15 1.58
C THR A 96 1.14 33.47 2.84
N LYS A 97 1.64 32.45 3.55
CA LYS A 97 2.41 32.62 4.80
C LYS A 97 3.74 31.85 4.72
N PRO A 98 4.90 32.50 4.92
CA PRO A 98 6.20 31.82 4.92
C PRO A 98 6.28 30.64 5.90
N ALA A 99 5.67 30.77 7.08
CA ALA A 99 5.61 29.70 8.08
C ALA A 99 4.87 28.46 7.59
N SER A 100 3.80 28.62 6.80
CA SER A 100 3.04 27.50 6.24
C SER A 100 3.79 26.83 5.09
N ILE A 101 4.51 27.61 4.26
CA ILE A 101 5.42 27.06 3.24
C ILE A 101 6.52 26.21 3.90
N ALA A 102 7.14 26.71 4.97
CA ALA A 102 8.15 25.97 5.72
C ALA A 102 7.59 24.66 6.32
N ALA A 103 6.37 24.71 6.88
CA ALA A 103 5.68 23.51 7.36
C ALA A 103 5.43 22.49 6.23
N LEU A 104 4.98 22.95 5.05
CA LEU A 104 4.80 22.07 3.89
C LEU A 104 6.12 21.43 3.45
N HIS A 105 7.22 22.18 3.36
CA HIS A 105 8.54 21.62 3.05
C HIS A 105 8.94 20.53 4.03
N LYS A 106 8.71 20.74 5.33
CA LYS A 106 8.99 19.74 6.37
C LYS A 106 8.15 18.47 6.20
N VAL A 107 6.85 18.62 5.93
CA VAL A 107 5.92 17.49 5.71
C VAL A 107 6.29 16.70 4.45
N TYR A 108 6.53 17.38 3.33
CA TYR A 108 6.98 16.75 2.09
C TYR A 108 8.35 16.06 2.26
N GLY A 109 9.30 16.72 2.93
CA GLY A 109 10.61 16.15 3.23
C GLY A 109 10.50 14.87 4.06
N TRP A 110 9.67 14.88 5.11
CA TRP A 110 9.41 13.69 5.90
C TRP A 110 8.78 12.56 5.06
N ALA A 111 7.73 12.87 4.28
CA ALA A 111 6.99 11.86 3.52
C ALA A 111 7.82 11.23 2.39
N THR A 112 8.65 12.02 1.71
CA THR A 112 9.51 11.54 0.61
C THR A 112 10.70 10.71 1.07
N ALA A 113 11.10 10.83 2.34
CA ALA A 113 12.11 9.97 2.97
C ALA A 113 11.56 8.58 3.35
N GLN A 114 10.24 8.38 3.31
CA GLN A 114 9.63 7.09 3.63
C GLN A 114 9.56 6.18 2.41
N ALA A 115 9.61 4.87 2.62
CA ALA A 115 9.48 3.87 1.56
C ALA A 115 8.01 3.58 1.21
N PHE A 116 7.23 4.62 0.92
CA PHE A 116 5.81 4.51 0.62
C PHE A 116 5.53 4.12 -0.84
N THR A 117 4.48 3.32 -1.05
CA THR A 117 3.85 3.15 -2.36
C THR A 117 2.99 4.37 -2.67
N ARG A 118 3.39 5.19 -3.65
CA ARG A 118 2.62 6.38 -4.05
C ARG A 118 1.38 5.97 -4.84
N VAL A 119 0.24 6.55 -4.47
CA VAL A 119 -1.04 6.30 -5.16
C VAL A 119 -1.81 7.59 -5.39
N PHE A 120 -2.56 7.64 -6.49
CA PHE A 120 -3.55 8.68 -6.69
C PHE A 120 -4.71 8.52 -5.70
N PRO A 121 -5.40 9.61 -5.30
CA PRO A 121 -6.60 9.52 -4.47
C PRO A 121 -7.65 8.56 -5.04
N SER A 122 -7.81 8.52 -6.37
CA SER A 122 -8.74 7.59 -7.04
C SER A 122 -8.34 6.12 -6.89
N GLN A 123 -7.05 5.80 -6.75
CA GLN A 123 -6.57 4.45 -6.47
C GLN A 123 -6.78 4.09 -4.99
N TYR A 124 -6.58 5.06 -4.08
CA TYR A 124 -6.89 4.88 -2.67
C TYR A 124 -8.38 4.59 -2.44
N VAL A 125 -9.28 5.38 -3.02
CA VAL A 125 -10.74 5.15 -2.90
C VAL A 125 -11.12 3.74 -3.35
N ARG A 126 -10.61 3.28 -4.49
CA ARG A 126 -10.88 1.92 -4.98
C ARG A 126 -10.34 0.84 -4.03
N LYS A 127 -9.18 1.05 -3.41
CA LYS A 127 -8.64 0.12 -2.39
C LYS A 127 -9.53 0.05 -1.15
N VAL A 128 -10.07 1.18 -0.69
CA VAL A 128 -11.01 1.20 0.44
C VAL A 128 -12.31 0.46 0.09
N LEU A 129 -12.86 0.69 -1.10
CA LEU A 129 -14.06 -0.01 -1.55
C LEU A 129 -13.83 -1.53 -1.66
N ASP A 130 -12.68 -1.96 -2.19
CA ASP A 130 -12.30 -3.37 -2.23
C ASP A 130 -12.15 -3.98 -0.83
N PHE A 131 -11.58 -3.22 0.12
CA PHE A 131 -11.44 -3.64 1.51
C PHE A 131 -12.81 -3.91 2.15
N GLU A 132 -13.78 -3.03 1.95
CA GLU A 132 -15.16 -3.18 2.44
C GLU A 132 -15.88 -4.45 1.97
N THR A 133 -15.49 -4.96 0.80
CA THR A 133 -16.09 -6.18 0.22
C THR A 133 -15.16 -7.40 0.32
N THR A 134 -14.01 -7.27 0.98
CA THR A 134 -13.06 -8.37 1.08
C THR A 134 -13.62 -9.47 1.98
N THR A 135 -13.57 -10.70 1.47
CA THR A 135 -14.01 -11.90 2.17
C THR A 135 -12.83 -12.85 2.35
N ILE A 136 -12.70 -13.41 3.56
CA ILE A 136 -11.73 -14.44 3.89
C ILE A 136 -12.51 -15.64 4.43
N ALA A 137 -12.26 -16.82 3.87
CA ALA A 137 -12.90 -18.05 4.29
C ALA A 137 -11.87 -19.18 4.37
N ARG A 138 -12.15 -20.20 5.18
CA ARG A 138 -11.40 -21.46 5.15
C ARG A 138 -11.93 -22.33 4.00
N GLU A 139 -11.03 -22.97 3.26
CA GLU A 139 -11.39 -23.96 2.25
C GLU A 139 -11.96 -25.22 2.92
N LEU A 140 -12.99 -25.83 2.34
CA LEU A 140 -13.55 -27.07 2.89
C LEU A 140 -12.59 -28.24 2.65
N GLY A 141 -12.29 -29.00 3.71
CA GLY A 141 -11.40 -30.16 3.63
C GLY A 141 -9.90 -29.84 3.69
N SER A 142 -9.51 -28.58 3.92
CA SER A 142 -8.13 -28.18 4.18
C SER A 142 -8.07 -27.03 5.21
N ASP A 143 -6.87 -26.69 5.68
CA ASP A 143 -6.66 -25.49 6.51
C ASP A 143 -6.30 -24.25 5.68
N ASP A 144 -6.39 -24.35 4.35
CA ASP A 144 -6.05 -23.27 3.45
C ASP A 144 -7.09 -22.13 3.56
N LEU A 145 -6.64 -20.89 3.39
CA LEU A 145 -7.49 -19.71 3.38
C LEU A 145 -7.76 -19.24 1.96
N LEU A 146 -9.03 -19.00 1.64
CA LEU A 146 -9.48 -18.36 0.42
C LEU A 146 -9.71 -16.88 0.70
N VAL A 147 -9.01 -16.02 -0.03
CA VAL A 147 -9.22 -14.57 0.02
C VAL A 147 -9.84 -14.12 -1.28
N ARG A 148 -10.91 -13.32 -1.17
CA ARG A 148 -11.59 -12.66 -2.27
C ARG A 148 -11.62 -11.18 -1.98
N THR A 149 -10.94 -10.41 -2.82
CA THR A 149 -10.92 -8.96 -2.77
C THR A 149 -11.29 -8.40 -4.15
N GLY A 150 -11.19 -7.08 -4.34
CA GLY A 150 -11.44 -6.44 -5.63
C GLY A 150 -10.19 -6.24 -6.49
N ALA A 151 -10.26 -5.33 -7.46
CA ALA A 151 -9.25 -5.16 -8.50
C ALA A 151 -8.02 -4.34 -8.07
N SER A 152 -8.05 -3.68 -6.92
CA SER A 152 -7.11 -2.62 -6.50
C SER A 152 -6.41 -2.93 -5.17
N LEU A 153 -7.04 -3.65 -4.25
CA LEU A 153 -6.43 -4.07 -2.98
C LEU A 153 -5.46 -5.24 -3.22
N ARG A 154 -4.17 -5.03 -2.92
CA ARG A 154 -3.08 -5.96 -3.24
C ARG A 154 -2.19 -6.29 -2.03
N THR A 155 -2.71 -6.06 -0.84
CA THR A 155 -1.98 -6.30 0.40
C THR A 155 -2.93 -6.91 1.41
N LEU A 156 -2.50 -7.97 2.06
CA LEU A 156 -3.21 -8.58 3.19
C LEU A 156 -2.28 -8.60 4.40
N ARG A 157 -2.75 -8.11 5.55
CA ARG A 157 -2.01 -8.20 6.81
C ARG A 157 -2.33 -9.53 7.49
N MET A 158 -1.29 -10.24 7.89
CA MET A 158 -1.40 -11.43 8.72
C MET A 158 -1.48 -11.03 10.21
N PRO A 159 -2.19 -11.81 11.04
CA PRO A 159 -2.13 -11.61 12.50
C PRO A 159 -0.68 -11.71 13.00
N PRO A 160 -0.29 -10.93 14.03
CA PRO A 160 1.04 -11.05 14.63
C PRO A 160 1.30 -12.49 15.07
N GLY A 161 2.47 -13.04 14.71
CA GLY A 161 2.87 -14.40 15.07
C GLY A 161 2.15 -15.52 14.30
N ALA A 162 1.28 -15.20 13.34
CA ALA A 162 0.69 -16.21 12.46
C ALA A 162 1.78 -16.88 11.59
N ALA A 163 1.65 -18.18 11.37
CA ALA A 163 2.51 -18.88 10.43
C ALA A 163 2.34 -18.30 9.01
N LEU A 164 3.46 -18.10 8.31
CA LEU A 164 3.42 -17.67 6.91
C LEU A 164 2.87 -18.80 6.04
N PRO A 165 2.02 -18.48 5.05
CA PRO A 165 1.55 -19.49 4.11
C PRO A 165 2.70 -19.94 3.21
N SER A 166 2.68 -21.20 2.78
CA SER A 166 3.61 -21.69 1.76
C SER A 166 3.45 -20.88 0.48
N LEU A 167 4.47 -20.09 0.09
CA LEU A 167 4.43 -19.31 -1.15
C LEU A 167 4.46 -20.21 -2.40
N ARG A 168 4.93 -21.45 -2.23
CA ARG A 168 4.98 -22.47 -3.26
C ARG A 168 3.61 -23.10 -3.53
N ASP A 169 2.85 -23.38 -2.48
CA ASP A 169 1.55 -24.07 -2.57
C ASP A 169 0.36 -23.09 -2.61
N SER A 170 0.63 -21.80 -2.39
CA SER A 170 -0.34 -20.71 -2.51
C SER A 170 -0.47 -20.21 -3.95
N SER A 171 -1.63 -19.63 -4.26
CA SER A 171 -1.87 -18.92 -5.51
C SER A 171 -2.29 -17.47 -5.25
N GLY A 172 -1.84 -16.54 -6.09
CA GLY A 172 -2.17 -15.12 -5.93
C GLY A 172 -1.30 -14.36 -4.91
N VAL A 173 -0.14 -14.89 -4.52
CA VAL A 173 0.81 -14.24 -3.59
C VAL A 173 2.23 -14.23 -4.19
N ALA A 174 2.85 -13.05 -4.21
CA ALA A 174 4.21 -12.84 -4.74
C ALA A 174 5.29 -12.85 -3.65
N GLY A 175 4.93 -12.54 -2.41
CA GLY A 175 5.86 -12.54 -1.30
C GLY A 175 5.31 -11.88 -0.04
N VAL A 176 6.21 -11.59 0.88
CA VAL A 176 5.92 -11.21 2.26
C VAL A 176 6.90 -10.14 2.70
N ALA A 177 6.37 -9.10 3.36
CA ALA A 177 7.15 -8.05 3.99
C ALA A 177 6.84 -7.99 5.49
N ALA A 178 7.86 -7.85 6.32
CA ALA A 178 7.64 -7.53 7.73
C ALA A 178 7.03 -6.14 7.88
N GLY A 179 6.15 -5.96 8.87
CA GLY A 179 5.60 -4.66 9.22
C GLY A 179 5.43 -4.48 10.72
N PRO A 180 4.98 -3.28 11.16
CA PRO A 180 5.00 -2.88 12.57
C PRO A 180 4.27 -3.81 13.54
N SER A 181 3.20 -4.48 13.09
CA SER A 181 2.36 -5.38 13.89
C SER A 181 2.12 -6.73 13.22
N GLY A 182 3.09 -7.22 12.44
CA GLY A 182 2.97 -8.48 11.70
C GLY A 182 3.28 -8.36 10.22
N ASP A 183 3.19 -9.48 9.53
CA ASP A 183 3.60 -9.61 8.13
C ASP A 183 2.51 -9.17 7.16
N TYR A 184 2.94 -8.67 6.00
CA TYR A 184 2.08 -8.20 4.93
C TYR A 184 2.35 -9.01 3.67
N LEU A 185 1.34 -9.74 3.21
CA LEU A 185 1.40 -10.50 1.96
C LEU A 185 1.20 -9.56 0.77
N THR A 186 2.05 -9.68 -0.24
CA THR A 186 1.87 -9.03 -1.54
C THR A 186 0.98 -9.89 -2.42
N LEU A 187 -0.26 -9.47 -2.62
CA LEU A 187 -1.22 -10.19 -3.44
C LEU A 187 -1.05 -9.83 -4.92
N THR A 188 -1.28 -10.79 -5.80
CA THR A 188 -1.13 -10.62 -7.27
C THR A 188 -2.44 -10.81 -8.02
N SER A 189 -3.52 -11.18 -7.32
CA SER A 189 -4.84 -11.40 -7.88
C SER A 189 -5.95 -11.02 -6.88
N ALA A 190 -7.18 -10.89 -7.39
CA ALA A 190 -8.38 -10.72 -6.57
C ALA A 190 -8.84 -12.03 -5.89
N ARG A 191 -8.37 -13.18 -6.40
CA ARG A 191 -8.71 -14.53 -5.91
C ARG A 191 -7.45 -15.24 -5.49
N VAL A 192 -7.25 -15.32 -4.18
CA VAL A 192 -6.03 -15.85 -3.57
C VAL A 192 -6.38 -17.12 -2.80
N ARG A 193 -5.47 -18.09 -2.84
CA ARG A 193 -5.48 -19.28 -1.96
C ARG A 193 -4.17 -19.28 -1.18
N LEU A 194 -4.26 -19.19 0.14
CA LEU A 194 -3.13 -19.23 1.06
C LEU A 194 -3.03 -20.64 1.62
N SER A 195 -1.96 -21.35 1.31
CA SER A 195 -1.78 -22.71 1.83
C SER A 195 -1.22 -22.69 3.25
N ALA A 196 -1.84 -23.47 4.15
CA ALA A 196 -1.37 -23.62 5.53
C ALA A 196 -0.14 -24.53 5.69
N ARG A 197 0.37 -25.08 4.59
CA ARG A 197 1.62 -25.86 4.60
C ARG A 197 2.80 -25.00 5.05
N PRO A 198 3.81 -25.59 5.72
CA PRO A 198 5.02 -24.87 6.08
C PRO A 198 5.68 -24.24 4.86
N ASP A 199 6.06 -22.97 4.96
CA ASP A 199 6.81 -22.31 3.90
C ASP A 199 8.19 -22.94 3.75
N GLN A 200 8.49 -23.40 2.54
CA GLN A 200 9.74 -24.07 2.18
C GLN A 200 10.80 -23.07 1.70
N GLY A 201 10.48 -21.78 1.71
CA GLY A 201 11.31 -20.72 1.17
C GLY A 201 11.41 -20.73 -0.37
N GLY A 202 12.40 -19.99 -0.85
CA GLY A 202 12.59 -19.65 -2.25
C GLY A 202 12.47 -18.13 -2.48
N VAL A 203 12.78 -17.72 -3.70
CA VAL A 203 12.79 -16.30 -4.04
C VAL A 203 11.39 -15.71 -3.90
N ARG A 204 11.31 -14.52 -3.32
CA ARG A 204 10.03 -13.83 -3.11
C ARG A 204 10.20 -12.32 -3.18
N VAL A 205 9.10 -11.64 -3.49
CA VAL A 205 9.04 -10.18 -3.41
C VAL A 205 8.98 -9.79 -1.94
N GLU A 206 10.04 -9.17 -1.43
CA GLU A 206 10.06 -8.59 -0.08
C GLU A 206 9.39 -7.22 -0.10
N GLN A 207 9.71 -6.38 -1.07
CA GLN A 207 9.13 -5.05 -1.18
C GLN A 207 8.97 -4.64 -2.64
N ILE A 208 7.88 -3.95 -2.94
CA ILE A 208 7.66 -3.29 -4.23
C ILE A 208 6.84 -2.01 -4.02
N ASN A 209 7.19 -0.92 -4.70
CA ASN A 209 6.46 0.36 -4.61
C ASN A 209 5.29 0.45 -5.62
N GLY A 210 4.65 -0.69 -5.92
CA GLY A 210 3.64 -0.80 -6.96
C GLY A 210 2.75 -2.03 -6.81
N SER A 211 1.84 -2.23 -7.76
CA SER A 211 1.04 -3.46 -7.84
C SER A 211 1.71 -4.51 -8.73
N ILE A 212 1.40 -5.77 -8.46
CA ILE A 212 1.82 -6.91 -9.27
C ILE A 212 0.58 -7.52 -9.94
N SER A 213 0.68 -7.79 -11.24
CA SER A 213 -0.30 -8.57 -12.02
C SER A 213 0.40 -9.63 -12.87
N ASP A 214 -0.37 -10.51 -13.50
CA ASP A 214 0.14 -11.54 -14.43
C ASP A 214 1.24 -12.42 -13.82
N PHE A 215 1.13 -12.68 -12.52
CA PHE A 215 2.16 -13.36 -11.75
C PHE A 215 2.14 -14.87 -12.00
N THR A 216 3.29 -15.41 -12.37
CA THR A 216 3.54 -16.83 -12.48
C THR A 216 4.80 -17.19 -11.69
N ARG A 217 4.75 -18.34 -11.03
CA ARG A 217 5.88 -19.01 -10.37
C ARG A 217 6.02 -20.38 -11.00
N THR A 218 7.17 -20.67 -11.58
CA THR A 218 7.49 -21.98 -12.18
C THR A 218 8.75 -22.52 -11.54
N ARG A 219 8.76 -23.83 -11.26
CA ARG A 219 9.94 -24.54 -10.75
C ARG A 219 10.25 -25.73 -11.62
N ASP A 220 11.53 -25.97 -11.82
CA ASP A 220 12.07 -27.16 -12.48
C ASP A 220 13.27 -27.65 -11.66
N GLY A 221 13.07 -28.73 -10.91
CA GLY A 221 14.02 -29.18 -9.89
C GLY A 221 14.30 -28.08 -8.84
N ALA A 222 15.57 -27.71 -8.71
CA ALA A 222 16.03 -26.62 -7.84
C ALA A 222 15.93 -25.23 -8.48
N SER A 223 15.69 -25.15 -9.80
CA SER A 223 15.54 -23.86 -10.48
C SER A 223 14.16 -23.27 -10.21
N GLU A 224 14.12 -21.96 -10.01
CA GLU A 224 12.88 -21.21 -9.77
C GLU A 224 12.83 -19.97 -10.66
N GLN A 225 11.65 -19.71 -11.23
CA GLN A 225 11.39 -18.49 -11.99
C GLN A 225 10.12 -17.81 -11.50
N LEU A 226 10.23 -16.50 -11.25
CA LEU A 226 9.08 -15.60 -11.09
C LEU A 226 8.95 -14.76 -12.35
N ARG A 227 7.74 -14.62 -12.88
CA ARG A 227 7.44 -13.67 -13.95
C ARG A 227 6.18 -12.90 -13.60
N PHE A 228 6.19 -11.59 -13.75
CA PHE A 228 5.05 -10.75 -13.42
C PHE A 228 5.13 -9.38 -14.06
N THR A 229 3.99 -8.70 -14.15
CA THR A 229 3.91 -7.28 -14.51
C THR A 229 3.91 -6.44 -13.23
N ALA A 230 4.84 -5.49 -13.12
CA ALA A 230 4.81 -4.46 -12.07
C ALA A 230 4.24 -3.15 -12.63
N THR A 231 3.38 -2.49 -11.85
CA THR A 231 2.85 -1.15 -12.17
C THR A 231 3.02 -0.20 -10.99
N ALA A 232 3.63 0.97 -11.20
CA ALA A 232 3.86 1.98 -10.14
C ALA A 232 3.64 3.41 -10.67
N ASN A 233 3.37 4.36 -9.77
CA ASN A 233 3.22 5.78 -10.13
C ASN A 233 4.53 6.58 -10.02
N GLU A 234 5.66 5.88 -10.05
CA GLU A 234 7.03 6.41 -10.08
C GLU A 234 7.95 5.29 -10.61
N ALA A 235 9.26 5.52 -10.64
CA ALA A 235 10.22 4.46 -10.97
C ALA A 235 10.00 3.22 -10.10
N ILE A 236 10.00 2.03 -10.71
CA ILE A 236 9.69 0.79 -9.98
C ILE A 236 10.90 0.40 -9.15
N THR A 237 10.73 0.31 -7.84
CA THR A 237 11.70 -0.26 -6.91
C THR A 237 11.21 -1.62 -6.44
N LEU A 238 12.06 -2.64 -6.56
CA LEU A 238 11.77 -4.02 -6.18
C LEU A 238 12.89 -4.54 -5.29
N THR A 239 12.55 -5.13 -4.14
CA THR A 239 13.49 -5.88 -3.30
C THR A 239 13.06 -7.33 -3.27
N LEU A 240 14.01 -8.24 -3.49
CA LEU A 240 13.79 -9.68 -3.42
C LEU A 240 14.47 -10.26 -2.18
N ALA A 241 13.75 -11.13 -1.47
CA ALA A 241 14.34 -11.96 -0.42
C ALA A 241 14.70 -13.34 -0.98
N GLN A 242 15.74 -13.96 -0.39
CA GLN A 242 16.28 -15.26 -0.82
C GLN A 242 16.62 -15.31 -2.32
N ALA A 243 17.20 -14.22 -2.82
CA ALA A 243 17.54 -14.05 -4.23
C ALA A 243 19.00 -14.43 -4.57
N GLY A 244 19.66 -15.22 -3.73
CA GLY A 244 21.01 -15.70 -3.99
C GLY A 244 21.05 -16.53 -5.28
N GLY A 245 21.97 -16.23 -6.19
CA GLY A 245 22.06 -16.90 -7.49
C GLY A 245 20.96 -16.51 -8.50
N CYS A 246 20.10 -15.55 -8.18
CA CYS A 246 19.05 -15.10 -9.09
C CYS A 246 19.54 -13.99 -10.03
N ARG A 247 19.07 -14.04 -11.28
CA ARG A 247 19.21 -12.99 -12.29
C ARG A 247 17.86 -12.33 -12.52
N VAL A 248 17.84 -11.00 -12.55
CA VAL A 248 16.62 -10.21 -12.79
C VAL A 248 16.70 -9.55 -14.16
N SER A 249 15.59 -9.55 -14.86
CA SER A 249 15.40 -8.81 -16.09
C SER A 249 14.08 -8.05 -16.07
N ALA A 250 14.05 -6.88 -16.70
CA ALA A 250 12.88 -6.07 -16.95
C ALA A 250 12.74 -5.85 -18.45
N ASP A 251 11.57 -6.19 -19.01
CA ASP A 251 11.29 -6.13 -20.45
C ASP A 251 12.37 -6.83 -21.30
N GLY A 252 12.88 -7.96 -20.80
CA GLY A 252 13.92 -8.76 -21.46
C GLY A 252 15.35 -8.24 -21.28
N LYS A 253 15.55 -7.05 -20.67
CA LYS A 253 16.89 -6.49 -20.39
C LYS A 253 17.33 -6.85 -18.99
N ALA A 254 18.59 -7.27 -18.83
CA ALA A 254 19.15 -7.58 -17.52
C ALA A 254 19.21 -6.34 -16.63
N VAL A 255 18.92 -6.51 -15.33
CA VAL A 255 18.94 -5.45 -14.33
C VAL A 255 19.87 -5.86 -13.21
N ALA A 256 20.85 -5.02 -12.91
CA ALA A 256 21.76 -5.22 -11.80
C ALA A 256 21.09 -4.83 -10.47
N ALA A 257 21.44 -5.55 -9.40
CA ALA A 257 21.05 -5.15 -8.06
C ALA A 257 21.81 -3.88 -7.65
N SER A 258 21.14 -2.99 -6.91
CA SER A 258 21.72 -1.81 -6.29
C SER A 258 22.06 -2.10 -4.83
N GLY A 259 23.35 -2.04 -4.46
CA GLY A 259 23.81 -2.22 -3.08
C GLY A 259 23.87 -3.69 -2.63
N SER A 260 23.89 -3.90 -1.31
CA SER A 260 24.04 -5.23 -0.67
C SER A 260 22.74 -6.01 -0.51
N ALA A 261 21.59 -5.32 -0.50
CA ALA A 261 20.29 -5.95 -0.59
C ALA A 261 19.98 -6.22 -2.07
N ALA A 262 19.32 -7.33 -2.40
CA ALA A 262 18.85 -7.64 -3.76
C ALA A 262 17.70 -6.70 -4.17
N ARG A 263 18.01 -5.40 -4.25
CA ARG A 263 17.17 -4.28 -4.57
C ARG A 263 17.43 -3.87 -6.01
N TYR A 264 16.39 -3.57 -6.75
CA TYR A 264 16.43 -3.24 -8.16
C TYR A 264 15.63 -1.96 -8.37
N VAL A 265 16.18 -1.04 -9.17
CA VAL A 265 15.51 0.19 -9.57
C VAL A 265 15.33 0.13 -11.08
N LEU A 266 14.08 0.16 -11.53
CA LEU A 266 13.69 0.08 -12.93
C LEU A 266 13.18 1.46 -13.33
N ASP A 267 14.08 2.24 -13.91
CA ASP A 267 13.70 3.52 -14.50
C ASP A 267 13.01 3.30 -15.85
N GLY A 268 12.05 4.14 -16.14
CA GLY A 268 11.25 4.04 -17.33
C GLY A 268 10.83 5.34 -17.98
N GLY A 269 11.48 6.44 -17.60
CA GLY A 269 11.17 7.78 -18.08
C GLY A 269 9.96 8.39 -17.39
N ASP A 270 9.41 9.45 -17.99
CA ASP A 270 8.44 10.32 -17.30
C ASP A 270 6.98 9.89 -17.45
N VAL A 271 6.68 8.84 -18.22
CA VAL A 271 5.30 8.38 -18.48
C VAL A 271 4.80 7.55 -17.30
N LEU A 272 3.77 8.04 -16.61
CA LEU A 272 3.13 7.37 -15.48
C LEU A 272 1.72 6.85 -15.84
N PRO A 273 1.30 5.69 -15.29
CA PRO A 273 2.09 4.80 -14.43
C PRO A 273 3.16 4.04 -15.21
N GLN A 274 4.31 3.82 -14.57
CA GLN A 274 5.34 2.91 -15.07
C GLN A 274 4.79 1.48 -15.07
N ARG A 275 5.04 0.75 -16.17
CA ARG A 275 4.66 -0.66 -16.31
C ARG A 275 5.83 -1.45 -16.88
N ARG A 276 6.24 -2.52 -16.21
CA ARG A 276 7.39 -3.37 -16.58
C ARG A 276 7.07 -4.84 -16.41
N VAL A 277 7.48 -5.67 -17.36
CA VAL A 277 7.43 -7.12 -17.24
C VAL A 277 8.75 -7.60 -16.63
N ILE A 278 8.68 -8.09 -15.40
CA ILE A 278 9.83 -8.52 -14.62
C ILE A 278 9.93 -10.04 -14.68
N THR A 279 11.14 -10.54 -14.88
CA THR A 279 11.45 -11.97 -14.80
C THR A 279 12.66 -12.17 -13.90
N VAL A 280 12.48 -12.97 -12.86
CA VAL A 280 13.50 -13.40 -11.89
C VAL A 280 13.78 -14.86 -12.16
N ARG A 281 15.03 -15.22 -12.45
CA ARG A 281 15.46 -16.62 -12.67
C ARG A 281 16.54 -16.97 -11.68
N CYS A 282 16.30 -17.99 -10.87
CA CYS A 282 17.24 -18.51 -9.89
C CYS A 282 17.71 -19.88 -10.37
N ALA A 283 19.01 -20.02 -10.55
CA ALA A 283 19.62 -21.31 -10.86
C ALA A 283 19.73 -22.16 -9.59
N ALA A 284 19.91 -23.47 -9.78
CA ALA A 284 20.26 -24.42 -8.73
C ALA A 284 21.57 -24.05 -8.02
#